data_AF-A0A812HUU6-F1
#
_entry.id   AF-A0A812HUU6-F1
#
_cell.length_a   1.000
_cell.length_b   1.000
_cell.length_c   1.000
_cell.angle_alpha   90.00
_cell.angle_beta   90.00
_cell.angle_gamma   90.00
#
_symmetry.space_group_name_H-M   'P 1'
#
loop_
_entity.id
_entity.type
_entity.pdbx_description
1 polymer ?
#
loop_
_entity_poly.entity_id
_entity_poly.type
_entity_poly.pdbx_seq_one_letter_code
_entity_poly.pdbx_strand_id
1 'polypeptide(L)'
;MPNKDYLELAKQAAANEREYEWGLACEFWLAAATKAPENSSNKHWALLRSDFCRGRTRENGFYFPSEPTTQIRESKIAMSSLSSFRGTVFS
;
A
#
# COMPACT_ATOMS: atom_id res chain seq x y z
N MET A 1 5.62 -18.16 9.17
CA MET A 1 4.20 -18.36 8.81
C MET A 1 3.74 -17.13 8.05
N PRO A 2 3.15 -17.25 6.86
CA PRO A 2 2.58 -16.10 6.17
C PRO A 2 1.44 -15.53 7.03
N ASN A 3 1.39 -14.20 7.15
CA ASN A 3 0.34 -13.52 7.90
C ASN A 3 -0.98 -13.65 7.13
N LYS A 4 -1.87 -14.53 7.61
CA LYS A 4 -3.15 -14.86 6.94
C LYS A 4 -4.02 -13.62 6.77
N ASP A 5 -4.06 -12.74 7.77
CA ASP A 5 -4.87 -11.53 7.74
C ASP A 5 -4.40 -10.57 6.65
N TYR A 6 -3.07 -10.40 6.50
CA TYR A 6 -2.49 -9.63 5.41
C TYR A 6 -2.90 -10.18 4.04
N LEU A 7 -2.81 -11.51 3.86
CA LEU A 7 -3.08 -12.15 2.57
C LEU A 7 -4.56 -12.03 2.15
N GLU A 8 -5.49 -12.20 3.09
CA GLU A 8 -6.92 -12.04 2.79
C GLU A 8 -7.26 -10.59 2.42
N LEU A 9 -6.72 -9.62 3.17
CA LEU A 9 -6.92 -8.19 2.86
C LEU A 9 -6.28 -7.81 1.52
N ALA A 10 -5.07 -8.29 1.23
CA ALA A 10 -4.39 -8.07 -0.04
C ALA A 10 -5.16 -8.68 -1.22
N LYS A 11 -5.79 -9.84 -1.02
CA LYS A 11 -6.65 -10.49 -2.03
C LYS A 11 -7.91 -9.67 -2.28
N GLN A 12 -8.56 -9.17 -1.23
CA GLN A 12 -9.72 -8.28 -1.36
C GLN A 12 -9.34 -6.97 -2.06
N ALA A 13 -8.20 -6.37 -1.71
CA ALA A 13 -7.70 -5.18 -2.36
C ALA A 13 -7.49 -5.40 -3.86
N ALA A 14 -6.80 -6.49 -4.23
CA ALA A 14 -6.56 -6.85 -5.62
C ALA A 14 -7.84 -7.15 -6.42
N ALA A 15 -8.88 -7.70 -5.77
CA ALA A 15 -10.18 -7.87 -6.39
C ALA A 15 -10.84 -6.52 -6.70
N ASN A 16 -10.82 -5.56 -5.75
CA ASN A 16 -11.39 -4.23 -5.96
C ASN A 16 -10.62 -3.42 -7.03
N GLU A 17 -9.30 -3.57 -7.12
CA GLU A 17 -8.53 -2.94 -8.20
C GLU A 17 -8.95 -3.44 -9.59
N ARG A 18 -9.29 -4.73 -9.71
CA ARG A 18 -9.78 -5.32 -10.97
C ARG A 18 -11.13 -4.74 -11.38
N GLU A 19 -11.97 -4.44 -10.40
CA GLU A 19 -13.29 -3.82 -10.58
C GLU A 19 -13.22 -2.28 -10.67
N TYR A 20 -12.02 -1.68 -10.70
CA TYR A 20 -11.82 -0.22 -10.71
C TYR A 20 -12.37 0.51 -9.48
N GLU A 21 -12.64 -0.23 -8.40
CA GLU A 21 -13.08 0.29 -7.11
C GLU A 21 -11.88 0.81 -6.31
N TRP A 22 -11.20 1.81 -6.87
CA TRP A 22 -9.93 2.34 -6.34
C TRP A 22 -10.05 2.84 -4.90
N GLY A 23 -11.21 3.41 -4.55
CA GLY A 23 -11.51 3.88 -3.21
C GLY A 23 -11.42 2.75 -2.18
N LEU A 24 -12.13 1.66 -2.43
CA LEU A 24 -12.15 0.47 -1.56
C LEU A 24 -10.80 -0.27 -1.58
N ALA A 25 -10.17 -0.39 -2.75
CA ALA A 25 -8.85 -1.00 -2.87
C ALA A 25 -7.79 -0.28 -2.01
N CYS A 26 -7.84 1.07 -1.97
CA CYS A 26 -6.97 1.87 -1.12
C CYS A 26 -7.12 1.52 0.36
N GLU A 27 -8.36 1.41 0.86
CA GLU A 27 -8.65 1.08 2.25
C GLU A 27 -8.22 -0.34 2.60
N PHE A 28 -8.47 -1.33 1.72
CA PHE A 28 -8.03 -2.71 1.95
C PHE A 28 -6.50 -2.84 1.95
N TRP A 29 -5.79 -2.14 1.07
CA TRP A 29 -4.33 -2.11 1.10
C TRP A 29 -3.80 -1.45 2.38
N LEU A 30 -4.43 -0.37 2.84
CA LEU A 30 -4.05 0.26 4.09
C LEU A 30 -4.28 -0.68 5.29
N ALA A 31 -5.43 -1.34 5.33
CA ALA A 31 -5.72 -2.35 6.34
C ALA A 31 -4.69 -3.49 6.29
N ALA A 32 -4.32 -3.97 5.11
CA ALA A 32 -3.29 -5.00 4.94
C ALA A 32 -1.94 -4.54 5.52
N ALA A 33 -1.54 -3.29 5.27
CA ALA A 33 -0.32 -2.72 5.82
C ALA A 33 -0.30 -2.73 7.36
N THR A 34 -1.43 -2.45 8.02
CA THR A 34 -1.52 -2.50 9.51
C THR A 34 -1.40 -3.92 10.08
N LYS A 35 -1.70 -4.94 9.27
CA LYS A 35 -1.57 -6.35 9.66
C LYS A 35 -0.18 -6.90 9.36
N ALA A 36 0.51 -6.37 8.36
CA ALA A 36 1.85 -6.82 8.01
C ALA A 36 2.86 -6.55 9.15
N PRO A 37 3.86 -7.43 9.35
CA PRO A 37 4.93 -7.16 10.30
C PRO A 37 5.65 -5.84 10.01
N GLU A 38 6.07 -5.14 11.06
CA GLU A 38 6.82 -3.89 10.95
C GLU A 38 8.11 -4.08 10.13
N ASN A 39 8.48 -3.08 9.32
CA ASN A 39 9.64 -3.12 8.42
C ASN A 39 9.67 -4.29 7.42
N SER A 40 8.54 -4.98 7.18
CA SER A 40 8.47 -6.04 6.18
C SER A 40 8.22 -5.50 4.78
N SER A 41 8.71 -6.21 3.76
CA SER A 41 8.41 -5.90 2.35
C SER A 41 6.90 -5.91 2.06
N ASN A 42 6.13 -6.73 2.78
CA ASN A 42 4.67 -6.76 2.67
C ASN A 42 4.03 -5.46 3.16
N LYS A 43 4.48 -4.92 4.30
CA LYS A 43 4.00 -3.62 4.80
C LYS A 43 4.32 -2.52 3.79
N HIS A 44 5.58 -2.46 3.32
CA HIS A 44 6.01 -1.49 2.32
C HIS A 44 5.20 -1.60 1.03
N TRP A 45 4.99 -2.80 0.51
CA TRP A 45 4.19 -3.02 -0.69
C TRP A 45 2.75 -2.54 -0.52
N ALA A 46 2.10 -2.91 0.57
CA ALA A 46 0.72 -2.52 0.83
C ALA A 46 0.56 -1.00 0.98
N LEU A 47 1.51 -0.31 1.62
CA LEU A 47 1.52 1.16 1.70
C LEU A 47 1.61 1.79 0.32
N LEU A 48 2.56 1.34 -0.52
CA LEU A 48 2.73 1.86 -1.88
C LEU A 48 1.52 1.60 -2.77
N ARG A 49 0.88 0.44 -2.62
CA ARG A 49 -0.35 0.11 -3.36
C ARG A 49 -1.54 0.93 -2.90
N SER A 50 -1.67 1.17 -1.59
CA SER A 50 -2.69 2.08 -1.07
C SER A 50 -2.54 3.48 -1.68
N ASP A 51 -1.31 4.02 -1.72
CA ASP A 51 -1.05 5.33 -2.33
C ASP A 51 -1.35 5.35 -3.85
N PHE A 52 -1.00 4.29 -4.56
CA PHE A 52 -1.35 4.14 -5.97
C PHE A 52 -2.87 4.17 -6.18
N CYS A 53 -3.63 3.35 -5.45
CA CYS A 53 -5.08 3.32 -5.53
C CYS A 53 -5.69 4.69 -5.19
N ARG A 54 -5.16 5.36 -4.17
CA ARG A 54 -5.58 6.71 -3.79
C ARG A 54 -5.36 7.73 -4.91
N GLY A 55 -4.23 7.66 -5.61
CA GLY A 55 -3.98 8.47 -6.81
C GLY A 55 -5.06 8.26 -7.87
N ARG A 56 -5.40 7.00 -8.16
CA ARG A 56 -6.45 6.62 -9.13
C ARG A 56 -7.85 7.09 -8.71
N THR A 57 -8.17 7.02 -7.42
CA THR A 57 -9.42 7.57 -6.88
C THR A 57 -9.54 9.07 -7.13
N ARG A 58 -8.45 9.83 -6.96
CA ARG A 58 -8.40 11.27 -7.22
C ARG A 58 -8.54 11.62 -8.69
N GLU A 59 -7.90 10.85 -9.57
CA GLU A 59 -8.06 11.00 -11.03
C GLU A 59 -9.52 10.85 -11.46
N ASN A 60 -10.30 10.03 -10.75
CA ASN A 60 -11.74 9.86 -10.98
C ASN A 60 -12.63 10.89 -10.26
N GLY A 61 -12.04 11.94 -9.68
CA GLY A 61 -12.76 13.05 -9.05
C GLY A 61 -13.20 12.80 -7.60
N PHE A 62 -12.79 11.69 -6.98
CA PHE A 62 -13.13 11.36 -5.59
C PHE A 62 -12.00 11.77 -4.63
N TYR A 63 -12.36 12.34 -3.48
CA TYR A 63 -11.40 12.78 -2.46
C TYR A 63 -11.63 12.04 -1.13
N PHE A 64 -10.54 11.69 -0.46
CA PHE A 64 -10.58 11.09 0.87
C PHE A 64 -10.53 12.20 1.93
N PRO A 65 -11.54 12.35 2.80
CA PRO A 65 -11.60 13.43 3.79
C PRO A 65 -10.49 13.37 4.85
N SER A 66 -9.92 12.19 5.08
CA SER A 66 -8.84 11.95 6.02
C SER A 66 -7.58 11.52 5.28
N GLU A 67 -6.67 12.46 4.98
CA GLU A 67 -5.30 12.11 4.63
C GLU A 67 -4.54 11.84 5.94
N PRO A 68 -4.14 10.60 6.26
CA PRO A 68 -3.28 10.36 7.41
C PRO A 68 -1.89 10.86 7.00
N THR A 69 -1.47 12.01 7.52
CA THR A 69 -0.14 12.59 7.28
C THR A 69 0.99 11.58 7.56
N THR A 70 0.74 10.65 8.49
CA THR A 70 1.61 9.53 8.84
C THR A 70 1.81 8.54 7.69
N GLN A 71 0.77 8.25 6.91
CA GLN A 71 0.83 7.29 5.80
C GLN A 71 1.76 7.77 4.68
N ILE A 72 1.67 9.07 4.33
CA ILE A 72 2.55 9.68 3.32
C ILE A 72 4.03 9.56 3.73
N ARG A 73 4.32 9.68 5.03
CA ARG A 73 5.68 9.52 5.55
C ARG A 73 6.16 8.07 5.44
N GLU A 74 5.34 7.11 5.84
CA GLU A 74 5.68 5.69 5.78
C GLU A 74 5.90 5.20 4.34
N SER A 75 5.05 5.63 3.40
CA SER A 75 5.23 5.30 1.97
C SER A 75 6.51 5.89 1.38
N LYS A 76 6.90 7.11 1.77
CA LYS A 76 8.18 7.69 1.37
C LYS A 76 9.37 6.88 1.90
N ILE A 77 9.30 6.41 3.15
CA ILE A 77 10.32 5.52 3.73
C ILE A 77 10.37 4.20 2.95
N ALA A 78 9.21 3.62 2.63
CA ALA A 78 9.11 2.41 1.81
C ALA A 78 9.78 2.58 0.43
N MET A 79 9.55 3.70 -0.26
CA MET A 79 10.22 4.03 -1.53
C MET A 79 11.74 4.14 -1.36
N SER A 80 12.21 4.83 -0.33
CA SER A 80 13.66 4.98 -0.07
C SER A 80 14.31 3.62 0.24
N SER A 81 13.66 2.77 1.03
CA SER A 81 14.15 1.42 1.34
C SER A 81 14.32 0.56 0.08
N LEU A 82 13.43 0.69 -0.91
CA LEU A 82 13.54 -0.01 -2.19
C LEU A 82 14.70 0.52 -3.05
N SER A 83 14.93 1.84 -3.05
CA SER A 83 16.06 2.45 -3.76
C SER A 83 17.42 2.05 -3.19
N SER A 84 17.52 1.91 -1.86
CA SER A 84 18.75 1.48 -1.20
C SER A 84 19.10 0.02 -1.50
N PHE A 85 18.10 -0.83 -1.79
CA PHE A 85 18.30 -2.23 -2.17
C PHE A 85 18.88 -2.40 -3.58
N ARG A 86 18.66 -1.44 -4.49
CA ARG A 86 19.28 -1.47 -5.83
C ARG A 86 20.78 -1.14 -5.81
N GLY A 87 21.27 -0.44 -4.77
CA GLY A 87 22.69 -0.10 -4.63
C GLY A 87 23.59 -1.26 -4.21
N THR A 88 23.03 -2.29 -3.57
CA THR A 88 23.78 -3.44 -3.04
C THR A 88 23.88 -4.64 -3.99
N VAL A 89 23.15 -4.64 -5.11
CA VAL A 89 23.16 -5.75 -6.09
C VAL A 89 24.17 -5.53 -7.22
N PHE A 90 24.81 -4.35 -7.28
CA PHE A 90 25.81 -3.98 -8.29
C PHE A 90 27.16 -3.52 -7.71
N SER A 91 27.51 -3.91 -6.48
CA SER A 91 28.87 -3.72 -5.92
C SER A 91 29.61 -5.04 -5.80
#